data_AF-A0AAD6KGW9-F1
#
_entry.id   AF-A0AAD6KGW9-F1
#
_cell.length_a   1.000
_cell.length_b   1.000
_cell.length_c   1.000
_cell.angle_alpha   90.00
_cell.angle_beta   90.00
_cell.angle_gamma   90.00
#
_symmetry.space_group_name_H-M   'P 1'
#
loop_
_entity.id
_entity.type
_entity.pdbx_description
1 polymer ?
#
loop_
_entity_poly.entity_id
_entity_poly.type
_entity_poly.pdbx_seq_one_letter_code
_entity_poly.pdbx_strand_id
1 'polypeptide(L)'
;MLQIYSRTPNPGPAFIEKYKAYLANFGYDPSKIKDTPQDCEVMSNSQLAAMMSMPGMQKALTNEFPDLELKRSVQFNPFTGVFDTLKKLLELYFK
;
A
#
# COMPACT_ATOMS: atom_id res chain seq x y z
N MET A 1 1.58 14.88 -8.10
CA MET A 1 2.17 14.46 -6.82
C MET A 1 3.68 14.56 -6.95
N LEU A 2 4.36 15.26 -6.03
CA LEU A 2 5.81 15.48 -6.04
C LEU A 2 6.43 14.74 -4.86
N GLN A 3 7.55 14.06 -5.09
CA GLN A 3 8.30 13.34 -4.05
C GLN A 3 9.80 13.57 -4.24
N ILE A 4 10.51 13.67 -3.12
CA ILE A 4 11.96 13.85 -3.10
C ILE A 4 12.57 12.69 -2.32
N TYR A 5 13.53 12.03 -2.94
CA TYR A 5 14.20 10.86 -2.39
C TYR A 5 15.68 11.16 -2.14
N SER A 6 16.18 10.65 -1.01
CA SER A 6 17.60 10.64 -0.69
C SER A 6 18.16 9.24 -0.90
N ARG A 7 19.41 9.15 -1.34
CA ARG A 7 20.17 7.89 -1.33
C ARG A 7 20.70 7.53 0.06
N THR A 8 20.78 8.51 0.94
CA THR A 8 21.19 8.36 2.33
C THR A 8 19.93 8.23 3.19
N PRO A 9 19.76 7.13 3.95
CA PRO A 9 18.68 7.00 4.93
C PRO A 9 18.76 8.13 5.96
N ASN A 10 17.61 8.69 6.33
CA ASN A 10 17.50 9.81 7.27
C ASN A 10 18.53 10.94 7.00
N PRO A 11 18.40 11.67 5.87
CA PRO A 11 19.41 12.64 5.42
C PRO A 11 19.48 13.91 6.29
N GLY A 12 18.62 14.02 7.31
CA GLY A 12 18.61 15.11 8.26
C GLY A 12 17.88 16.38 7.78
N PRO A 13 17.71 17.36 8.69
CA PRO A 13 16.89 18.55 8.45
C PRO A 13 17.46 19.45 7.34
N ALA A 14 18.80 19.56 7.23
CA ALA A 14 19.44 20.40 6.21
C ALA A 14 19.09 19.95 4.78
N PHE A 15 18.94 18.64 4.56
CA PHE A 15 18.48 18.10 3.28
C PHE A 15 17.03 18.53 2.99
N ILE A 16 16.14 18.37 3.97
CA ILE A 16 14.72 18.71 3.85
C ILE A 16 14.56 20.20 3.54
N GLU A 17 15.20 21.07 4.31
CA GLU A 17 15.13 22.53 4.14
C GLU A 17 15.66 23.00 2.79
N LYS A 18 16.81 22.46 2.36
CA LYS A 18 17.39 22.76 1.04
C LYS A 18 16.40 22.52 -0.08
N TYR A 19 15.72 21.37 -0.05
CA TYR A 19 14.79 21.01 -1.12
C TYR A 19 13.45 21.73 -1.01
N LYS A 20 12.95 22.03 0.19
CA LYS A 20 11.80 22.93 0.36
C LYS A 20 12.07 24.32 -0.20
N ALA A 21 13.24 24.90 0.09
CA ALA A 21 13.66 26.18 -0.45
C ALA A 21 13.84 26.15 -1.97
N TYR A 22 14.42 25.06 -2.50
CA TYR A 22 14.54 24.86 -3.95
C TYR A 22 13.16 24.85 -4.62
N LEU A 23 12.18 24.15 -4.05
CA LEU A 23 10.81 24.08 -4.58
C LEU A 23 10.04 25.39 -4.47
N ALA A 24 10.34 26.23 -3.48
CA ALA A 24 9.77 27.57 -3.38
C ALA A 24 10.05 28.42 -4.64
N ASN A 25 11.24 28.25 -5.24
CA ASN A 25 11.61 28.93 -6.49
C ASN A 25 10.75 28.51 -7.69
N PHE A 26 10.03 27.39 -7.60
CA PHE A 26 9.11 26.90 -8.64
C PHE A 26 7.63 27.16 -8.27
N GLY A 27 7.37 27.97 -7.24
CA GLY A 27 6.01 28.34 -6.83
C GLY A 27 5.31 27.35 -5.88
N TYR A 28 6.03 26.34 -5.37
CA TYR A 28 5.49 25.47 -4.33
C TYR A 28 5.58 26.15 -2.96
N ASP A 29 4.49 26.15 -2.21
CA ASP A 29 4.44 26.68 -0.85
C ASP A 29 5.15 25.71 0.14
N PRO A 30 6.28 26.10 0.76
CA PRO A 30 7.02 25.23 1.67
C PRO A 30 6.21 24.76 2.88
N SER A 31 5.24 25.57 3.34
CA SER A 31 4.40 25.24 4.49
C SER A 31 3.43 24.08 4.20
N LYS A 32 3.16 23.81 2.92
CA LYS A 32 2.30 22.70 2.48
C LYS A 32 3.08 21.42 2.18
N ILE A 33 4.41 21.46 2.21
CA ILE A 33 5.26 20.29 1.98
C ILE A 33 5.39 19.52 3.30
N LYS A 34 4.81 18.32 3.32
CA LYS A 34 4.87 17.40 4.48
C LYS A 34 6.17 16.61 4.47
N ASP A 35 6.80 16.54 5.63
CA ASP A 35 7.98 15.70 5.82
C ASP A 35 7.56 14.25 6.01
N THR A 36 8.24 13.34 5.33
CA THR A 36 8.07 11.91 5.55
C THR A 36 8.73 11.56 6.89
N PRO A 37 8.02 10.89 7.81
CA PRO A 37 8.63 10.35 9.02
C PRO A 37 9.89 9.52 8.67
N GLN A 38 11.00 9.82 9.32
CA GLN A 38 12.32 9.19 9.06
C GLN A 38 12.63 8.06 10.04
N ASP A 39 11.71 7.81 10.96
CA ASP A 39 11.77 6.92 12.12
C ASP A 39 10.92 5.67 11.94
N CYS A 40 10.57 5.32 10.69
CA CYS A 40 9.91 4.05 10.40
C CYS A 40 10.76 2.91 10.98
N GLU A 41 10.16 2.16 11.90
CA GLU A 41 10.77 0.95 12.43
C GLU A 41 11.20 0.07 11.26
N VAL A 42 12.46 -0.38 11.31
CA VAL A 42 12.94 -1.38 10.35
C VAL A 42 12.12 -2.63 10.63
N MET A 43 11.05 -2.83 9.86
CA MET A 43 10.28 -4.07 9.93
C MET A 43 11.27 -5.22 9.79
N SER A 44 11.23 -6.15 10.74
CA SER A 44 12.16 -7.27 10.69
C SER A 44 11.91 -8.04 9.40
N ASN A 45 12.98 -8.45 8.72
CA ASN A 45 12.86 -9.28 7.53
C ASN A 45 12.03 -10.55 7.80
N SER A 46 11.94 -10.99 9.07
CA SER A 46 11.06 -12.09 9.48
C SER A 46 9.56 -11.76 9.39
N GLN A 47 9.12 -10.53 9.68
CA GLN A 47 7.73 -10.11 9.50
C GLN A 47 7.37 -10.03 8.01
N LEU A 48 8.26 -9.45 7.20
CA LEU A 48 8.07 -9.42 5.75
C LEU A 48 8.08 -10.84 5.17
N ALA A 49 9.02 -11.69 5.57
CA ALA A 49 9.07 -13.09 5.14
C ALA A 49 7.83 -13.88 5.58
N ALA A 50 7.32 -13.64 6.79
CA ALA A 50 6.08 -14.25 7.26
C ALA A 50 4.88 -13.83 6.40
N MET A 51 4.74 -12.53 6.08
CA MET A 51 3.75 -12.05 5.11
C MET A 51 3.93 -12.74 3.76
N MET A 52 5.14 -12.79 3.22
CA MET A 52 5.44 -13.42 1.92
C MET A 52 5.18 -14.93 1.92
N SER A 53 5.27 -15.59 3.08
CA SER A 53 4.98 -17.02 3.26
C SER A 53 3.50 -17.33 3.41
N MET A 54 2.62 -16.32 3.51
CA MET A 54 1.18 -16.56 3.60
C MET A 54 0.69 -17.29 2.34
N PRO A 55 -0.14 -18.34 2.50
CA PRO A 55 -0.72 -19.05 1.37
C PRO A 55 -1.42 -18.09 0.40
N GLY A 56 -1.05 -18.11 -0.87
CA GLY A 56 -1.62 -17.23 -1.91
C GLY A 56 -0.88 -15.91 -2.14
N MET A 57 0.05 -15.49 -1.27
CA MET A 57 0.84 -14.27 -1.47
C MET A 57 1.76 -14.38 -2.71
N GLN A 58 2.38 -15.55 -2.92
CA GLN A 58 3.15 -15.83 -4.14
C GLN A 58 2.31 -15.68 -5.41
N LYS A 59 1.06 -16.16 -5.39
CA LYS A 59 0.11 -16.04 -6.51
C LYS A 59 -0.34 -14.60 -6.74
N ALA A 60 -0.55 -13.83 -5.67
CA ALA A 60 -0.89 -12.41 -5.75
C ALA A 60 0.26 -11.58 -6.36
N LEU A 61 1.52 -11.92 -6.04
CA LEU A 61 2.71 -11.27 -6.60
C LEU A 61 2.98 -11.66 -8.05
N THR A 62 2.56 -12.86 -8.47
CA THR A 62 2.63 -13.30 -9.87
C THR A 62 1.41 -12.90 -10.70
N ASN A 63 0.46 -12.13 -10.14
CA ASN A 63 -0.83 -11.79 -10.75
C ASN A 63 -1.65 -13.03 -11.19
N GLU A 64 -1.39 -14.18 -10.59
CA GLU A 64 -2.16 -15.40 -10.78
C GLU A 64 -3.32 -15.43 -9.79
N PHE A 65 -4.22 -14.48 -9.93
CA PHE A 65 -5.51 -14.59 -9.24
C PHE A 65 -6.30 -15.69 -9.96
N PRO A 66 -6.87 -16.67 -9.24
CA PRO A 66 -7.83 -17.58 -9.86
C PRO A 66 -8.92 -16.73 -10.51
N ASP A 67 -9.35 -17.08 -11.72
CA ASP A 67 -10.49 -16.39 -12.35
C ASP A 67 -11.67 -16.54 -11.37
N LEU A 68 -12.02 -15.46 -10.69
CA LEU A 68 -13.02 -15.50 -9.62
C LEU A 68 -14.43 -15.76 -10.19
N GLU A 69 -14.55 -15.90 -11.53
CA GLU A 69 -15.81 -16.00 -12.27
C GLU A 69 -16.81 -14.92 -11.83
N LEU A 70 -16.32 -13.79 -11.29
CA LEU A 70 -17.10 -12.62 -10.93
C LEU A 70 -17.46 -11.80 -12.18
N LYS A 71 -17.55 -12.47 -13.34
CA LYS A 71 -18.23 -11.96 -14.52
C LYS A 71 -19.73 -12.22 -14.37
N ARG A 72 -20.35 -11.54 -13.41
CA ARG A 72 -21.80 -11.36 -13.45
C ARG A 72 -22.09 -9.88 -13.31
N SER A 73 -22.59 -9.32 -14.41
CA SER A 73 -23.24 -8.03 -14.51
C SER A 73 -23.94 -7.73 -13.19
N VAL A 74 -23.52 -6.64 -12.57
CA VAL A 74 -23.92 -6.24 -11.22
C VAL A 74 -25.45 -6.21 -11.10
N GLN A 75 -26.05 -7.31 -10.64
CA GLN A 75 -27.41 -7.30 -10.11
C GLN A 75 -27.26 -6.98 -8.63
N PHE A 76 -27.39 -5.70 -8.31
CA PHE A 76 -27.61 -5.23 -6.95
C PHE A 76 -28.97 -5.76 -6.46
N ASN A 77 -29.01 -7.00 -5.99
CA ASN A 77 -30.07 -7.47 -5.11
C ASN A 77 -29.61 -7.21 -3.66
N PRO A 78 -30.21 -6.24 -2.94
CA PRO A 78 -29.65 -5.70 -1.71
C PRO A 78 -29.72 -6.66 -0.49
N PHE A 79 -30.32 -7.85 -0.64
CA PHE A 79 -30.52 -8.79 0.47
C PHE A 79 -29.91 -10.19 0.27
N THR A 80 -29.32 -10.50 -0.89
CA THR A 80 -28.67 -11.80 -1.13
C THR A 80 -27.14 -11.72 -1.15
N GLY A 81 -26.56 -10.52 -1.29
CA GLY A 81 -25.12 -10.36 -1.46
C GLY A 81 -24.29 -10.58 -0.18
N VAL A 82 -24.77 -10.16 0.99
CA VAL A 82 -23.92 -10.14 2.21
C VAL A 82 -23.66 -11.55 2.76
N PHE A 83 -24.68 -12.41 2.80
CA PHE A 83 -24.55 -13.77 3.33
C PHE A 83 -23.71 -14.66 2.42
N ASP A 84 -23.92 -14.58 1.11
CA ASP A 84 -23.12 -15.35 0.15
C ASP A 84 -21.67 -14.87 0.09
N THR A 85 -21.44 -13.56 0.24
CA THR A 85 -20.08 -13.00 0.31
C THR A 85 -19.39 -13.43 1.60
N LEU A 86 -20.09 -13.43 2.75
CA LEU A 86 -19.56 -13.93 4.01
C LEU A 86 -19.22 -15.43 3.92
N LYS A 87 -20.10 -16.24 3.31
CA LYS A 87 -19.87 -17.68 3.13
C LYS A 87 -18.64 -17.96 2.26
N LYS A 88 -18.50 -17.24 1.13
CA LYS A 88 -17.32 -17.37 0.26
C LYS A 88 -16.04 -16.93 0.95
N LEU A 89 -16.09 -15.89 1.79
CA LEU A 89 -14.94 -15.48 2.60
C LEU A 89 -14.58 -16.55 3.64
N LEU A 90 -15.57 -17.14 4.32
CA LEU A 90 -15.34 -18.24 5.26
C LEU A 90 -14.72 -19.46 4.57
N GLU A 91 -15.22 -19.86 3.41
CA GLU A 91 -14.66 -20.97 2.63
C GLU A 91 -13.23 -20.70 2.15
N LEU A 92 -12.85 -19.44 1.90
CA LEU A 92 -11.49 -19.08 1.47
C LEU A 92 -10.49 -19.10 2.63
N TYR A 93 -10.92 -18.71 3.84
CA TYR A 93 -10.06 -18.57 5.01
C TYR A 93 -9.97 -19.83 5.88
N PHE A 94 -10.96 -20.72 5.81
CA PHE A 94 -11.03 -21.96 6.62
C PHE A 94 -10.84 -23.24 5.79
N LYS A 95 -10.21 -23.15 4.62
CA LYS A 95 -9.83 -24.32 3.81
C LYS A 95 -8.60 -25.03 4.37
#